data_AF-A0A841X0M0-F1
#
_entry.id   AF-A0A841X0M0-F1
#
_cell.length_a   1.000
_cell.length_b   1.000
_cell.length_c   1.000
_cell.angle_alpha   90.00
_cell.angle_beta   90.00
_cell.angle_gamma   90.00
#
_symmetry.space_group_name_H-M   'P 1'
#
loop_
_entity.id
_entity.type
_entity.pdbx_description
1 polymer ?
#
loop_
_entity_poly.entity_id
_entity_poly.type
_entity_poly.pdbx_seq_one_letter_code
_entity_poly.pdbx_strand_id
1 'polypeptide(L)' 'MVFSDVFSASEIDYPSGPVPLDSPLYINRPALEELICKEILHPGCLIRIKAPKKMGKSSLLNRMIAYAKEQNY' A
#
# COMPACT_ATOMS: atom_id res chain seq x y z
N MET A 1 7.35 -16.83 26.59
CA MET A 1 6.36 -16.02 27.34
C MET A 1 7.14 -14.80 27.81
N VAL A 2 7.12 -13.65 27.14
CA VAL A 2 5.97 -12.83 26.76
C VAL A 2 6.36 -11.92 25.59
N PHE A 3 5.57 -11.96 24.51
CA PHE A 3 5.57 -10.90 23.49
C PHE A 3 4.90 -9.69 24.15
N SER A 4 5.68 -8.64 24.40
CA SER A 4 5.14 -7.35 24.76
C SER A 4 4.72 -6.66 23.47
N ASP A 5 3.53 -7.01 22.99
CA ASP A 5 2.77 -6.17 22.08
C ASP A 5 2.40 -4.89 22.84
N VAL A 6 3.35 -3.94 22.85
CA VAL A 6 3.10 -2.57 23.26
C VAL A 6 2.33 -1.92 22.11
N PHE A 7 1.05 -2.26 21.96
CA PHE A 7 0.10 -1.35 21.34
C PHE A 7 -0.12 -0.22 22.34
N SER A 8 0.85 0.69 22.41
CA SER A 8 0.56 2.08 22.74
C SER A 8 -0.52 2.49 21.75
N ALA A 9 -1.72 2.78 22.23
CA ALA A 9 -2.73 3.49 21.47
C ALA A 9 -2.20 4.90 21.17
N SER A 10 -1.19 4.99 20.31
CA SER A 10 -0.79 6.23 19.65
C SER A 10 -2.01 6.66 18.86
N GLU A 11 -2.46 7.87 19.14
CA GLU A 11 -3.65 8.53 18.59
C GLU A 11 -3.93 8.06 17.15
N ILE A 12 -5.11 7.46 16.95
CA ILE A 12 -5.56 7.08 15.60
C ILE A 12 -5.88 8.39 14.88
N ASP A 13 -4.87 8.93 14.20
CA ASP A 13 -5.00 10.17 13.47
C ASP A 13 -5.89 10.00 12.24
N TYR A 14 -6.69 11.03 11.95
CA TYR A 14 -7.46 11.07 10.72
C TYR A 14 -6.49 11.08 9.53
N PRO A 15 -6.62 10.15 8.56
CA PRO A 15 -5.73 10.09 7.42
C PRO A 15 -6.01 11.29 6.51
N SER A 16 -5.29 12.38 6.74
CA SER A 16 -5.30 13.59 5.92
C SER A 16 -4.59 13.39 4.57
N GLY A 17 -3.92 12.24 4.40
CA GLY A 17 -3.16 11.88 3.21
C GLY A 17 -3.08 10.36 2.99
N PRO A 18 -2.23 9.91 2.03
CA PRO A 18 -1.98 8.50 1.82
C PRO A 18 -1.37 7.86 3.07
N VAL A 19 -1.78 6.63 3.34
CA VAL A 19 -1.34 5.84 4.49
C VAL A 19 0.11 5.37 4.25
N PRO A 20 1.05 5.59 5.20
CA PRO A 20 2.44 5.11 5.10
C PRO A 20 2.55 3.62 4.81
N LEU A 21 3.68 3.16 4.26
CA LEU A 21 3.87 1.75 3.88
C LEU A 21 3.72 0.81 5.08
N ASP A 22 4.40 1.14 6.18
CA ASP A 22 4.46 0.33 7.40
C ASP A 22 3.30 0.58 8.37
N SER A 23 2.28 1.33 7.94
CA SER A 23 1.16 1.67 8.81
C SER A 23 0.24 0.44 9.02
N PRO A 24 -0.09 0.11 10.29
CA PRO A 24 -0.98 -1.02 10.60
C PRO A 24 -2.43 -0.78 10.15
N LEU A 25 -2.79 0.47 9.82
CA LEU A 25 -4.13 0.86 9.38
C LEU A 25 -4.40 0.58 7.90
N TYR A 26 -3.43 0.08 7.14
CA TYR A 26 -3.66 -0.27 5.74
C TYR A 26 -4.38 -1.62 5.63
N ILE A 27 -5.47 -1.63 4.86
CA ILE A 27 -6.22 -2.85 4.56
C ILE A 27 -5.76 -3.36 3.20
N ASN A 28 -5.09 -4.52 3.20
CA ASN A 28 -4.61 -5.18 2.00
C ASN A 28 -5.76 -5.54 1.06
N ARG A 29 -5.48 -5.49 -0.25
CA ARG A 29 -6.42 -5.87 -1.32
C ARG A 29 -5.79 -6.97 -2.19
N PRO A 30 -5.69 -8.22 -1.70
CA PRO A 30 -4.81 -9.25 -2.27
C PRO A 30 -4.99 -9.46 -3.77
N ALA A 31 -6.22 -9.72 -4.23
CA ALA A 31 -6.50 -9.99 -5.65
C ALA A 31 -6.07 -8.84 -6.59
N LEU A 32 -6.18 -7.59 -6.14
CA LEU A 32 -5.79 -6.42 -6.93
C LEU A 32 -4.28 -6.16 -6.84
N GLU A 33 -3.72 -6.22 -5.63
CA GLU A 33 -2.30 -5.97 -5.39
C GLU A 33 -1.42 -7.03 -6.07
N GLU A 34 -1.80 -8.31 -6.00
CA GLU A 34 -1.08 -9.39 -6.68
C GLU A 34 -1.08 -9.23 -8.20
N LEU A 35 -2.21 -8.81 -8.78
CA LEU A 35 -2.31 -8.55 -10.22
C LEU A 35 -1.40 -7.38 -10.63
N ILE A 36 -1.39 -6.31 -9.85
CA ILE A 36 -0.52 -5.15 -10.12
C ILE A 36 0.95 -5.53 -9.98
N CYS A 37 1.34 -6.24 -8.92
CA CYS A 37 2.72 -6.68 -8.72
C CYS A 37 3.21 -7.56 -9.87
N LYS A 38 2.37 -8.46 -10.40
CA LYS A 38 2.69 -9.26 -11.58
C LYS A 38 2.86 -8.38 -12.83
N GLU A 39 1.96 -7.43 -13.04
CA GLU A 39 1.97 -6.56 -14.21
C GLU A 39 3.17 -5.60 -14.23
N ILE A 40 3.60 -5.09 -13.07
CA ILE A 40 4.77 -4.20 -12.92
C ILE A 40 6.04 -4.82 -13.49
N LEU A 41 6.18 -6.15 -13.38
CA LEU A 41 7.35 -6.87 -13.86
C LEU A 41 7.38 -7.01 -15.39
N HIS A 42 6.30 -6.66 -16.09
CA HIS A 42 6.27 -6.65 -17.54
C HIS A 42 6.84 -5.33 -18.08
N PRO A 43 7.92 -5.36 -18.89
CA PRO A 43 8.52 -4.16 -19.45
C PRO A 43 7.53 -3.45 -20.39
N GLY A 44 7.40 -2.13 -20.24
CA GLY A 44 6.47 -1.31 -21.04
C GLY A 44 5.00 -1.44 -20.63
N CYS A 45 4.70 -2.03 -19.46
CA CYS A 45 3.33 -2.09 -18.95
C CYS A 45 2.78 -0.70 -18.59
N LEU A 46 1.45 -0.54 -18.67
CA LEU A 46 0.73 0.66 -18.23
C LEU A 46 -0.37 0.28 -17.25
N ILE A 47 -0.20 0.67 -15.99
CA ILE A 47 -1.14 0.34 -14.93
C ILE A 47 -1.95 1.59 -14.57
N ARG A 48 -3.28 1.49 -14.71
CA ARG A 48 -4.21 2.57 -14.37
C ARG A 48 -5.10 2.21 -13.19
N ILE A 49 -4.88 2.87 -12.06
CA ILE A 49 -5.74 2.73 -10.87
C ILE A 49 -6.93 3.70 -10.98
N LYS A 50 -8.14 3.18 -11.19
CA LYS A 50 -9.38 3.97 -11.27
C LYS A 50 -10.25 3.79 -10.03
N ALA A 51 -10.47 4.87 -9.28
CA ALA A 51 -11.37 4.88 -8.13
C ALA A 51 -11.82 6.33 -7.76
N PRO A 52 -12.97 6.50 -7.08
CA PRO A 52 -13.40 7.77 -6.51
C PRO A 52 -12.37 8.43 -5.58
N LYS A 53 -12.61 9.69 -5.22
CA LYS A 53 -11.78 10.41 -4.23
C LYS A 53 -11.84 9.68 -2.87
N LYS A 54 -10.73 9.72 -2.11
CA LYS A 54 -10.58 9.11 -0.78
C LYS A 54 -10.70 7.58 -0.67
N MET A 55 -10.66 6.84 -1.78
CA MET A 55 -10.72 5.36 -1.78
C MET A 55 -9.37 4.64 -1.56
N GLY A 56 -8.33 5.36 -1.13
CA GLY A 56 -7.01 4.78 -0.89
C GLY A 56 -6.15 4.54 -2.14
N LYS A 57 -6.53 5.09 -3.31
CA LYS A 57 -5.74 4.95 -4.56
C LYS A 57 -4.30 5.45 -4.44
N SER A 58 -4.07 6.55 -3.73
CA SER A 58 -2.72 7.09 -3.51
C SER A 58 -1.91 6.20 -2.57
N SER A 59 -2.54 5.64 -1.52
CA SER A 59 -1.89 4.67 -0.63
C SER A 59 -1.47 3.40 -1.39
N LEU A 60 -2.33 2.93 -2.31
CA LEU A 60 -2.04 1.79 -3.17
C LEU A 60 -0.87 2.12 -4.12
N LEU A 61 -0.95 3.25 -4.85
CA LEU A 61 0.11 3.70 -5.76
C LEU A 61 1.49 3.76 -5.07
N ASN A 62 1.56 4.32 -3.86
CA ASN A 62 2.82 4.41 -3.12
C ASN A 62 3.43 3.03 -2.82
N ARG A 63 2.60 2.03 -2.48
CA ARG A 63 3.04 0.65 -2.25
C ARG A 63 3.55 0.00 -3.53
N MET A 64 2.83 0.22 -4.64
CA MET A 64 3.22 -0.31 -5.94
C MET A 64 4.55 0.30 -6.42
N ILE A 65 4.77 1.59 -6.19
CA ILE A 65 6.06 2.25 -6.48
C ILE A 65 7.18 1.70 -5.59
N ALA A 66 6.91 1.48 -4.29
CA ALA A 66 7.89 0.89 -3.39
C ALA A 66 8.28 -0.52 -3.84
N TYR A 67 7.29 -1.35 -4.19
CA TYR A 67 7.51 -2.67 -4.76
C TYR A 67 8.32 -2.62 -6.06
N ALA A 68 7.97 -1.75 -7.01
CA ALA A 68 8.73 -1.61 -8.26
C ALA A 68 10.22 -1.28 -8.01
N LYS A 69 10.50 -0.38 -7.06
CA LYS A 69 11.87 -0.05 -6.65
C LYS A 69 12.62 -1.24 -6.06
N GLU A 70 11.97 -2.05 -5.24
CA GLU A 70 12.55 -3.30 -4.70
C GLU A 70 12.90 -4.30 -5.81
N GLN A 71 12.15 -4.27 -6.92
CA GLN A 71 12.39 -5.09 -8.11
C GLN A 71 13.39 -4.45 -9.09
N ASN A 72 13.98 -3.30 -8.76
CA ASN A 72 14.91 -2.52 -9.59
C ASN A 72 14.28 -1.95 -10.88
N TYR A 73 12.99 -1.59 -10.84
CA TYR A 73 12.29 -0.85 -11.90
C TYR A 73 12.16 0.65 -11.59
#